data_AF-A0A936F3I7-F1
#
_entry.id   AF-A0A936F3I7-F1
#
_cell.length_a   1.000
_cell.length_b   1.000
_cell.length_c   1.000
_cell.angle_alpha   90.00
_cell.angle_beta   90.00
_cell.angle_gamma   90.00
#
_symmetry.space_group_name_H-M   'P 1'
#
loop_
_entity.id
_entity.type
_entity.pdbx_description
1 polymer ?
#
loop_
_entity_poly.entity_id
_entity_poly.type
_entity_poly.pdbx_seq_one_letter_code
_entity_poly.pdbx_strand_id
1 'polypeptide(L)'
;QDHRIINSGFHPKAFMAQLWKTILAGSVWKGEIRNRAKDGTHYWVDTTIVPFLGEDGAPIQFVAIRADITQRKEAEDALRQSQKLESLGVLSGGIAHDFNNLLTIILGNANLGAMRLPPESPAQPILKQIEEATLRAADLTRQLLAYAGKGRLQVMEVNLNRLVLEMTQLLTVSISKQAVVRYDLAPDLPFITADPTQMQQLVMNLVTNASEAIGEGASGLITLRTGVQTIDESYTTGLLPTLPLAAGTYVTLEVSDTGCGMPREVLERIFDPFFTTKFTGRGLGLSAMLGILRSHQGSLKVYSEPGRGSVFRLFLPSMASEGTAEVTTHQAPEWQGHGLLLLVDDEPSARDVARRMAEGLGFHVLEAADGQEALAIFELRHAELSAVLMDLTMPRMNGGQAFLSMREVNPGVPVVLTSGYSEQDVLAEFLGRGLAGFLPKPYLGSQFMGVLRRAMEGH
;
A
#
# COMPACT_ATOMS: atom_id res chain seq x y z
N GLN A 1 -3.47 -44.28 -25.71
CA GLN A 1 -4.20 -43.06 -25.30
C GLN A 1 -4.02 -42.02 -26.40
N ASP A 2 -5.08 -41.66 -27.11
CA ASP A 2 -5.00 -40.68 -28.21
C ASP A 2 -4.76 -39.27 -27.65
N HIS A 3 -3.51 -38.81 -27.66
CA HIS A 3 -3.17 -37.41 -27.37
C HIS A 3 -3.43 -36.54 -28.61
N ARG A 4 -4.71 -36.35 -28.97
CA ARG A 4 -5.06 -35.24 -29.87
C ARG A 4 -4.59 -33.95 -29.20
N ILE A 5 -3.92 -33.06 -29.95
CA ILE A 5 -3.55 -31.74 -29.45
C ILE A 5 -4.86 -30.98 -29.20
N ILE A 6 -5.30 -30.93 -27.94
CA ILE A 6 -6.46 -30.14 -27.53
C ILE A 6 -5.97 -28.70 -27.48
N ASN A 7 -6.29 -27.95 -28.53
CA ASN A 7 -5.91 -26.54 -28.64
C ASN A 7 -6.41 -25.76 -27.41
N SER A 8 -5.49 -25.15 -26.68
CA SER A 8 -5.79 -24.29 -25.52
C SER A 8 -6.39 -22.94 -25.91
N GLY A 9 -6.31 -22.56 -27.19
CA GLY A 9 -6.69 -21.22 -27.66
C GLY A 9 -5.67 -20.13 -27.34
N PHE A 10 -4.59 -20.45 -26.63
CA PHE A 10 -3.55 -19.50 -26.23
C PHE A 10 -2.69 -19.03 -27.41
N HIS A 11 -2.38 -19.94 -28.34
CA HIS A 11 -1.52 -19.66 -29.47
C HIS A 11 -2.31 -19.12 -30.66
N PRO A 12 -1.79 -18.11 -31.39
CA PRO A 12 -2.43 -17.61 -32.60
C PRO A 12 -2.66 -18.71 -33.64
N LYS A 13 -3.73 -18.60 -34.45
CA LYS A 13 -3.99 -19.56 -35.54
C LYS A 13 -2.79 -19.70 -36.50
N ALA A 14 -2.08 -18.60 -36.75
CA ALA A 14 -0.88 -18.57 -37.57
C ALA A 14 0.26 -19.44 -36.99
N PHE A 15 0.43 -19.46 -35.66
CA PHE A 15 1.42 -20.30 -34.99
C PHE A 15 1.12 -21.79 -35.23
N MET A 16 -0.14 -22.20 -35.05
CA MET A 16 -0.56 -23.59 -35.27
C MET A 16 -0.46 -23.99 -36.75
N ALA A 17 -0.83 -23.08 -37.66
CA ALA A 17 -0.69 -23.31 -39.10
C ALA A 17 0.79 -23.49 -39.51
N GLN A 18 1.70 -22.70 -38.92
CA GLN A 18 3.13 -22.82 -39.18
C GLN A 18 3.71 -24.14 -38.65
N LEU A 19 3.27 -24.59 -37.48
CA LEU A 19 3.64 -25.90 -36.95
C LEU A 19 3.26 -27.02 -37.93
N TRP A 20 1.99 -27.07 -38.34
CA TRP A 20 1.50 -28.08 -39.29
C TRP A 20 2.23 -28.02 -40.63
N LYS A 21 2.43 -26.81 -41.18
CA LYS A 21 3.18 -26.60 -42.42
C LYS A 21 4.61 -27.15 -42.32
N THR A 22 5.28 -26.95 -41.17
CA THR A 22 6.66 -27.40 -40.95
C THR A 22 6.74 -28.92 -40.96
N ILE A 23 5.89 -29.59 -40.18
CA ILE A 23 5.96 -31.05 -40.05
C ILE A 23 5.45 -31.76 -41.31
N LEU A 24 4.43 -31.22 -41.98
CA LEU A 24 3.92 -31.76 -43.25
C LEU A 24 4.90 -31.58 -44.42
N ALA A 25 5.79 -30.58 -44.34
CA ALA A 25 6.89 -30.42 -45.28
C ALA A 25 8.10 -31.33 -44.96
N GLY A 26 7.96 -32.25 -43.99
CA GLY A 26 9.04 -33.16 -43.60
C GLY A 26 10.13 -32.54 -42.74
N SER A 27 9.93 -31.33 -42.22
CA SER A 27 10.88 -30.67 -41.32
C SER A 27 10.57 -30.94 -39.85
N VAL A 28 11.62 -31.03 -39.03
CA VAL A 28 11.47 -31.09 -37.57
C VAL A 28 10.93 -29.76 -37.05
N TRP A 29 9.92 -29.82 -36.20
CA TRP A 29 9.41 -28.64 -35.49
C TRP A 29 9.82 -28.69 -34.01
N LYS A 30 10.23 -27.54 -33.46
CA LYS A 30 10.55 -27.37 -32.04
C LYS A 30 9.88 -26.12 -31.50
N GLY A 31 9.30 -26.20 -30.31
CA GLY A 31 8.77 -25.05 -29.62
C GLY A 31 7.95 -25.39 -28.39
N GLU A 32 7.68 -24.35 -27.60
CA GLU A 32 6.88 -24.43 -26.38
C GLU A 32 5.40 -24.19 -26.69
N ILE A 33 4.54 -25.12 -26.27
CA ILE A 33 3.11 -25.05 -26.50
C ILE A 33 2.40 -25.03 -25.14
N ARG A 34 1.39 -24.17 -25.00
CA ARG A 34 0.48 -24.21 -23.86
C ARG A 34 -0.69 -25.07 -24.26
N ASN A 35 -0.89 -26.20 -23.60
CA ASN A 35 -1.96 -27.15 -23.88
C ASN A 35 -3.00 -27.14 -22.75
N ARG A 36 -4.14 -27.79 -23.03
CA ARG A 36 -5.19 -28.04 -22.05
C ARG A 36 -5.32 -29.54 -21.79
N ALA A 37 -5.26 -29.93 -20.53
CA ALA A 37 -5.43 -31.32 -20.09
C ALA A 37 -6.91 -31.72 -20.12
N LYS A 38 -7.20 -33.01 -19.92
CA LYS A 38 -8.58 -33.53 -19.98
C LYS A 38 -9.46 -33.00 -18.86
N ASP A 39 -8.88 -32.66 -17.71
CA ASP A 39 -9.53 -32.03 -16.57
C ASP A 39 -9.74 -30.51 -16.76
N GLY A 40 -9.28 -29.94 -17.87
CA GLY A 40 -9.40 -28.52 -18.19
C GLY A 40 -8.22 -27.66 -17.71
N THR A 41 -7.25 -28.22 -16.98
CA THR A 41 -6.06 -27.48 -16.53
C THR A 41 -5.15 -27.14 -17.70
N HIS A 42 -4.42 -26.03 -17.57
CA HIS A 42 -3.46 -25.60 -18.58
C HIS A 42 -2.05 -25.98 -18.16
N TYR A 43 -1.26 -26.49 -19.10
CA TYR A 43 0.12 -26.88 -18.85
C TYR A 43 1.00 -26.49 -20.04
N TRP A 44 2.27 -26.20 -19.76
CA TRP A 44 3.26 -25.87 -20.78
C TRP A 44 4.08 -27.11 -21.13
N VAL A 45 4.25 -27.34 -22.42
CA VAL A 45 5.09 -28.42 -22.94
C VAL A 45 6.11 -27.90 -23.92
N ASP A 46 7.38 -28.16 -23.65
CA ASP A 46 8.41 -28.09 -24.67
C ASP A 46 8.26 -29.30 -25.59
N THR A 47 8.00 -29.05 -26.87
CA THR A 47 7.59 -30.06 -27.82
C THR A 47 8.53 -30.07 -29.02
N THR A 48 9.07 -31.25 -29.32
CA THR A 48 9.77 -31.54 -30.57
C THR A 48 8.96 -32.56 -31.37
N ILE A 49 8.62 -32.23 -32.62
CA ILE A 49 7.90 -33.12 -33.54
C ILE A 49 8.82 -33.49 -34.69
N VAL A 50 9.08 -34.79 -34.86
CA VAL A 50 9.94 -35.35 -35.89
C VAL A 50 9.07 -36.14 -36.87
N PRO A 51 8.98 -35.71 -38.15
CA PRO A 51 8.36 -36.51 -39.19
C PRO A 51 9.29 -37.64 -39.64
N PHE A 52 8.74 -38.84 -39.82
CA PHE A 52 9.38 -39.95 -40.51
C PHE A 52 8.92 -39.94 -41.96
N LEU A 53 9.85 -39.91 -42.90
CA LEU A 53 9.58 -39.80 -44.32
C LEU A 53 9.56 -41.19 -44.97
N GLY A 54 8.62 -41.40 -45.88
CA GLY A 54 8.59 -42.55 -46.78
C GLY A 54 9.58 -42.42 -47.93
N GLU A 55 9.64 -43.43 -48.79
CA GLU A 55 10.53 -43.46 -49.97
C GLU A 55 10.23 -42.35 -50.98
N ASP A 56 9.01 -41.81 -50.98
CA ASP A 56 8.55 -40.68 -51.79
C ASP A 56 8.87 -39.31 -51.18
N GLY A 57 9.52 -39.29 -50.01
CA GLY A 57 9.80 -38.07 -49.24
C GLY A 57 8.59 -37.50 -48.50
N ALA A 58 7.44 -38.17 -48.52
CA ALA A 58 6.25 -37.73 -47.81
C ALA A 58 6.26 -38.20 -46.34
N PRO A 59 5.78 -37.39 -45.38
CA PRO A 59 5.66 -37.82 -43.99
C PRO A 59 4.66 -38.97 -43.82
N ILE A 60 5.13 -40.12 -43.35
CA ILE A 60 4.29 -41.31 -43.08
C ILE A 60 3.91 -41.44 -41.61
N GLN A 61 4.74 -40.91 -40.70
CA GLN A 61 4.52 -40.94 -39.25
C GLN A 61 5.13 -39.70 -38.57
N PHE A 62 4.63 -39.37 -37.38
CA PHE A 62 5.19 -38.29 -36.56
C PHE A 62 5.47 -38.81 -35.15
N VAL A 63 6.68 -38.54 -34.65
CA VAL A 63 7.02 -38.74 -33.25
C VAL A 63 7.08 -37.39 -32.56
N ALA A 64 6.31 -37.25 -31.49
CA ALA A 64 6.33 -36.05 -30.65
C ALA A 64 6.99 -36.37 -29.31
N ILE A 65 8.10 -35.71 -29.03
CA ILE A 65 8.75 -35.72 -27.72
C ILE A 65 8.25 -34.48 -26.98
N ARG A 66 7.73 -34.66 -25.77
CA ARG A 66 7.14 -33.58 -24.96
C ARG A 66 7.69 -33.63 -23.54
N ALA A 67 8.22 -32.51 -23.08
CA ALA A 67 8.61 -32.30 -21.70
C ALA A 67 7.66 -31.29 -21.07
N ASP A 68 7.05 -31.63 -19.94
CA ASP A 68 6.28 -30.66 -19.16
C ASP A 68 7.25 -29.63 -18.55
N ILE A 69 7.02 -28.36 -18.85
CA ILE A 69 7.83 -27.23 -18.39
C ILE A 69 6.98 -26.23 -17.58
N THR A 70 5.81 -26.65 -17.10
CA THR A 70 4.87 -25.78 -16.37
C THR A 70 5.53 -25.17 -15.14
N GLN A 71 6.16 -25.98 -14.29
CA GLN A 71 6.88 -25.50 -13.10
C GLN A 71 8.00 -24.52 -13.45
N ARG A 72 8.73 -24.76 -14.54
CA ARG A 72 9.78 -23.84 -15.00
C ARG A 72 9.19 -22.49 -15.40
N LYS A 73 8.09 -22.48 -16.15
CA LYS A 73 7.41 -21.24 -16.56
C LYS A 73 6.85 -20.46 -15.39
N GLU A 74 6.23 -21.15 -14.43
CA GLU A 74 5.73 -20.54 -13.20
C GLU A 74 6.87 -19.92 -12.38
N ALA A 75 8.01 -20.59 -12.25
CA ALA A 75 9.18 -20.06 -11.58
C ALA A 75 9.81 -18.86 -12.32
N GLU A 76 9.91 -18.91 -13.65
CA GLU A 76 10.39 -17.79 -14.47
C GLU A 76 9.49 -16.56 -14.34
N ASP A 77 8.17 -16.72 -14.37
CA ASP A 77 7.22 -15.63 -14.20
C ASP A 77 7.23 -15.07 -12.77
N ALA A 78 7.33 -15.93 -11.75
CA ALA A 78 7.47 -15.49 -10.36
C ALA A 78 8.77 -14.69 -10.14
N LEU A 79 9.89 -15.15 -10.71
CA LEU A 79 11.17 -14.44 -10.64
C LEU A 79 11.11 -13.09 -11.36
N ARG A 80 10.52 -13.05 -12.56
CA ARG A 80 10.34 -11.79 -13.31
C ARG A 80 9.44 -10.81 -12.56
N GLN A 81 8.41 -11.30 -11.88
CA GLN A 81 7.54 -10.47 -11.05
C GLN A 81 8.29 -9.95 -9.80
N SER A 82 9.12 -10.78 -9.16
CA SER A 82 9.98 -10.38 -8.05
C SER A 82 10.98 -9.30 -8.46
N GLN A 83 11.67 -9.46 -9.59
CA GLN A 83 12.63 -8.48 -10.10
C GLN A 83 11.98 -7.14 -10.46
N LYS A 84 10.76 -7.17 -11.00
CA LYS A 84 9.98 -5.94 -11.24
C LYS A 84 9.66 -5.21 -9.93
N LEU A 85 9.26 -5.96 -8.89
CA LEU A 85 8.96 -5.39 -7.57
C LEU A 85 10.22 -4.83 -6.89
N GLU A 86 11.35 -5.53 -6.98
CA GLU A 86 12.63 -5.11 -6.42
C GLU A 86 13.17 -3.83 -7.09
N SER A 87 13.13 -3.78 -8.43
CA SER A 87 13.57 -2.60 -9.19
C SER A 87 12.71 -1.37 -8.88
N LEU A 88 11.41 -1.55 -8.62
CA LEU A 88 10.53 -0.47 -8.16
C LEU A 88 10.81 -0.10 -6.70
N GLY A 89 11.04 -1.07 -5.81
CA GLY A 89 11.25 -0.83 -4.38
C GLY A 89 12.55 -0.09 -4.00
N VAL A 90 13.65 -0.30 -4.74
CA VAL A 90 14.91 0.42 -4.49
C VAL A 90 14.82 1.88 -4.96
N LEU A 91 14.24 2.13 -6.13
CA LEU A 91 14.06 3.48 -6.70
C LEU A 91 12.99 4.29 -5.95
N SER A 92 11.87 3.67 -5.54
CA SER A 92 10.76 4.39 -4.91
C SER A 92 11.05 4.86 -3.49
N GLY A 93 11.92 4.19 -2.72
CA GLY A 93 12.22 4.59 -1.33
C GLY A 93 13.02 5.90 -1.22
N GLY A 94 14.11 6.02 -2.00
CA GLY A 94 14.92 7.24 -2.03
C GLY A 94 14.19 8.42 -2.66
N ILE A 95 13.47 8.18 -3.77
CA ILE A 95 12.68 9.23 -4.42
C ILE A 95 11.54 9.72 -3.52
N ALA A 96 10.87 8.82 -2.80
CA ALA A 96 9.80 9.21 -1.89
C ALA A 96 10.28 10.02 -0.69
N HIS A 97 11.46 9.69 -0.16
CA HIS A 97 12.10 10.49 0.87
C HIS A 97 12.27 11.94 0.41
N ASP A 98 12.83 12.15 -0.79
CA ASP A 98 13.03 13.48 -1.37
C ASP A 98 11.70 14.21 -1.62
N PHE A 99 10.68 13.50 -2.12
CA PHE A 99 9.34 14.06 -2.25
C PHE A 99 8.76 14.48 -0.90
N ASN A 100 8.85 13.64 0.13
CA ASN A 100 8.32 13.95 1.45
C ASN A 100 9.03 15.16 2.08
N ASN A 101 10.33 15.36 1.83
CA ASN A 101 11.06 16.54 2.27
C ASN A 101 10.53 17.81 1.60
N LEU A 102 10.36 17.81 0.27
CA LEU A 102 9.77 18.93 -0.46
C LEU A 102 8.35 19.25 0.02
N LEU A 103 7.53 18.22 0.23
CA LEU A 103 6.16 18.36 0.72
C LEU A 103 6.13 18.92 2.16
N THR A 104 7.08 18.52 3.01
CA THR A 104 7.20 19.06 4.37
C THR A 104 7.50 20.57 4.34
N ILE A 105 8.40 21.01 3.45
CA ILE A 105 8.74 22.43 3.29
C ILE A 105 7.53 23.23 2.80
N ILE A 106 6.80 22.73 1.79
CA ILE A 106 5.62 23.40 1.24
C ILE A 106 4.52 23.49 2.29
N LEU A 107 4.20 22.38 2.96
CA LEU A 107 3.16 22.31 3.98
C LEU A 107 3.47 23.18 5.19
N GLY A 108 4.74 23.17 5.63
CA GLY A 108 5.17 23.95 6.77
C GLY A 108 5.15 25.45 6.50
N ASN A 109 5.59 25.90 5.33
CA ASN A 109 5.49 27.32 4.95
C ASN A 109 4.03 27.78 4.80
N ALA A 110 3.15 26.93 4.25
CA ALA A 110 1.73 27.24 4.16
C ALA A 110 1.10 27.43 5.55
N ASN A 111 1.37 26.51 6.48
CA ASN A 111 0.90 26.59 7.87
C ASN A 111 1.44 27.83 8.60
N LEU A 112 2.75 28.10 8.51
CA LEU A 112 3.37 29.26 9.15
C LEU A 112 2.82 30.57 8.58
N GLY A 113 2.55 30.62 7.27
CA GLY A 113 1.86 31.75 6.62
C GLY A 113 0.46 31.94 7.18
N ALA A 114 -0.31 30.85 7.35
CA ALA A 114 -1.68 30.89 7.85
C ALA A 114 -1.75 31.35 9.31
N MET A 115 -0.81 30.94 10.15
CA MET A 115 -0.71 31.34 11.56
C MET A 115 -0.36 32.83 11.74
N ARG A 116 0.39 33.43 10.81
CA ARG A 116 0.81 34.84 10.88
C ARG A 116 -0.20 35.81 10.30
N LEU A 117 -1.18 35.31 9.54
CA LEU A 117 -2.19 36.13 8.90
C LEU A 117 -3.47 36.20 9.74
N PRO A 118 -4.18 37.34 9.73
CA PRO A 118 -5.53 37.41 10.28
C PRO A 118 -6.45 36.35 9.65
N PRO A 119 -7.42 35.79 10.40
CA PRO A 119 -8.39 34.82 9.87
C PRO A 119 -9.16 35.32 8.64
N GLU A 120 -9.35 36.63 8.51
CA GLU A 120 -10.07 37.30 7.43
C GLU A 120 -9.19 37.60 6.21
N SER A 121 -7.89 37.26 6.26
CA SER A 121 -6.98 37.54 5.16
C SER A 121 -7.41 36.80 3.89
N PRO A 122 -7.46 37.47 2.72
CA PRO A 122 -7.82 36.83 1.45
C PRO A 122 -6.80 35.75 1.02
N ALA A 123 -5.64 35.68 1.66
CA ALA A 123 -4.66 34.62 1.45
C ALA A 123 -4.96 33.32 2.25
N GLN A 124 -5.83 33.35 3.27
CA GLN A 124 -6.19 32.15 4.06
C GLN A 124 -6.75 31.01 3.20
N PRO A 125 -7.71 31.25 2.27
CA PRO A 125 -8.22 30.18 1.40
C PRO A 125 -7.14 29.61 0.46
N ILE A 126 -6.19 30.44 0.02
CA ILE A 126 -5.10 30.03 -0.87
C ILE A 126 -4.12 29.12 -0.12
N LEU A 127 -3.75 29.48 1.11
CA LEU A 127 -2.87 28.68 1.95
C LEU A 127 -3.50 27.33 2.29
N LYS A 128 -4.81 27.31 2.56
CA LYS A 128 -5.57 26.07 2.75
C LYS A 128 -5.56 25.17 1.51
N GLN A 129 -5.68 25.74 0.31
CA GLN A 129 -5.58 24.96 -0.93
C GLN A 129 -4.17 24.37 -1.14
N ILE A 130 -3.12 25.10 -0.76
CA ILE A 130 -1.74 24.60 -0.80
C ILE A 130 -1.59 23.42 0.17
N GLU A 131 -2.10 23.55 1.39
CA GLU A 131 -2.13 22.47 2.39
C GLU A 131 -2.85 21.22 1.85
N GLU A 132 -4.08 21.36 1.36
CA GLU A 132 -4.86 20.25 0.81
C GLU A 132 -4.16 19.59 -0.38
N ALA A 133 -3.55 20.37 -1.28
CA ALA A 133 -2.80 19.84 -2.41
C ALA A 133 -1.53 19.08 -1.98
N THR A 134 -0.83 19.59 -0.96
CA THR A 134 0.41 19.00 -0.45
C THR A 134 0.13 17.69 0.28
N LEU A 135 -0.95 17.62 1.07
CA LEU A 135 -1.41 16.38 1.71
C LEU A 135 -1.81 15.31 0.68
N ARG A 136 -2.54 15.70 -0.38
CA ARG A 136 -2.85 14.78 -1.50
C ARG A 136 -1.60 14.27 -2.22
N ALA A 137 -0.57 15.09 -2.36
CA ALA A 137 0.69 14.67 -2.95
C ALA A 137 1.43 13.68 -2.03
N ALA A 138 1.41 13.89 -0.72
CA ALA A 138 1.99 12.96 0.26
C ALA A 138 1.32 11.58 0.24
N ASP A 139 0.00 11.55 0.07
CA ASP A 139 -0.75 10.29 -0.09
C ASP A 139 -0.33 9.53 -1.34
N LEU A 140 -0.04 10.22 -2.45
CA LEU A 140 0.48 9.58 -3.66
C LEU A 140 1.85 8.94 -3.40
N THR A 141 2.72 9.65 -2.70
CA THR A 141 4.05 9.15 -2.32
C THR A 141 3.94 7.89 -1.44
N ARG A 142 3.00 7.88 -0.47
CA ARG A 142 2.69 6.69 0.35
C ARG A 142 2.16 5.51 -0.47
N GLN A 143 1.24 5.76 -1.41
CA GLN A 143 0.70 4.71 -2.28
C GLN A 143 1.77 4.05 -3.16
N LEU A 144 2.75 4.85 -3.64
CA LEU A 144 3.91 4.34 -4.36
C LEU A 144 4.80 3.44 -3.47
N LEU A 145 5.02 3.82 -2.20
CA LEU A 145 5.78 3.02 -1.23
C LEU A 145 5.10 1.69 -0.90
N ALA A 146 3.79 1.74 -0.65
CA ALA A 146 2.99 0.55 -0.35
C ALA A 146 3.04 -0.47 -1.50
N TYR A 147 2.98 -0.01 -2.75
CA TYR A 147 3.12 -0.87 -3.92
C TYR A 147 4.53 -1.47 -4.06
N ALA A 148 5.57 -0.69 -3.74
CA ALA A 148 6.95 -1.14 -3.70
C ALA A 148 7.23 -2.19 -2.60
N GLY A 149 6.25 -2.50 -1.74
CA GLY A 149 6.41 -3.43 -0.61
C GLY A 149 7.39 -2.93 0.44
N LYS A 150 7.72 -1.63 0.44
CA LYS A 150 8.57 -1.01 1.46
C LYS A 150 7.69 -0.37 2.54
N GLY A 151 7.56 -1.12 3.62
CA GLY A 151 6.94 -0.80 4.90
C GLY A 151 6.77 -2.13 5.63
N ARG A 152 7.35 -2.30 6.83
CA ARG A 152 7.12 -3.53 7.59
C ARG A 152 5.63 -3.59 7.93
N LEU A 153 5.00 -4.72 7.62
CA LEU A 153 3.61 -4.97 7.98
C LEU A 153 3.49 -4.99 9.51
N GLN A 154 2.81 -4.01 10.10
CA GLN A 154 2.48 -4.08 11.51
C GLN A 154 1.14 -4.78 11.68
N VAL A 155 1.21 -6.10 11.79
CA VAL A 155 0.04 -6.94 12.01
C VAL A 155 -0.40 -6.79 13.47
N MET A 156 -1.57 -6.18 13.70
CA MET A 156 -2.22 -6.10 15.01
C MET A 156 -3.66 -6.62 14.93
N GLU A 157 -4.32 -6.79 16.07
CA GLU A 157 -5.72 -7.18 16.09
C GLU A 157 -6.60 -6.00 15.67
N VAL A 158 -7.36 -6.19 14.59
CA VAL A 158 -8.21 -5.16 13.99
C VAL A 158 -9.66 -5.64 13.99
N ASN A 159 -10.55 -4.82 14.54
CA ASN A 159 -11.98 -4.96 14.34
C ASN A 159 -12.39 -4.18 13.08
N LEU A 160 -12.72 -4.89 12.00
CA LEU A 160 -13.07 -4.24 10.72
C LEU A 160 -14.33 -3.37 10.80
N ASN A 161 -15.32 -3.75 11.61
CA ASN A 161 -16.53 -2.93 11.76
C ASN A 161 -16.18 -1.56 12.35
N ARG A 162 -15.38 -1.56 13.43
CA ARG A 162 -14.93 -0.33 14.08
C ARG A 162 -14.13 0.55 13.10
N LEU A 163 -13.18 -0.04 12.38
CA LEU A 163 -12.37 0.66 11.40
C LEU A 163 -13.22 1.30 10.30
N VAL A 164 -14.18 0.56 9.74
CA VAL A 164 -15.10 1.08 8.71
C VAL A 164 -15.96 2.22 9.25
N LEU A 165 -16.46 2.10 10.49
CA LEU A 165 -17.27 3.14 11.12
C LEU A 165 -16.47 4.41 11.41
N GLU A 166 -15.24 4.30 11.90
CA GLU A 166 -14.33 5.45 12.14
C GLU A 166 -14.02 6.21 10.84
N MET A 167 -13.99 5.51 9.71
CA MET A 167 -13.78 6.12 8.39
C MET A 167 -15.00 6.84 7.82
N THR A 168 -16.19 6.72 8.41
CA THR A 168 -17.47 7.23 7.84
C THR A 168 -17.38 8.69 7.41
N GLN A 169 -16.78 9.55 8.23
CA GLN A 169 -16.64 10.98 7.92
C GLN A 169 -15.71 11.20 6.71
N LEU A 170 -14.56 10.53 6.68
CA LEU A 170 -13.61 10.61 5.56
C LEU A 170 -14.24 10.09 4.26
N LEU A 171 -14.91 8.93 4.31
CA LEU A 171 -15.60 8.36 3.15
C LEU A 171 -16.66 9.31 2.59
N THR A 172 -17.42 9.98 3.45
CA THR A 172 -18.46 10.93 3.02
C THR A 172 -17.88 12.15 2.28
N VAL A 173 -16.69 12.61 2.66
CA VAL A 173 -16.01 13.74 2.00
C VAL A 173 -15.33 13.32 0.70
N SER A 174 -14.87 12.07 0.61
CA SER A 174 -14.11 11.56 -0.53
C SER A 174 -14.97 11.02 -1.70
N ILE A 175 -16.27 10.88 -1.53
CA ILE A 175 -17.20 10.39 -2.57
C ILE A 175 -18.06 11.50 -3.15
N SER A 176 -18.68 11.23 -4.31
CA SER A 176 -19.67 12.12 -4.92
C SER A 176 -20.83 12.39 -3.95
N LYS A 177 -21.29 13.65 -3.88
CA LYS A 177 -22.46 14.05 -3.09
C LYS A 177 -23.76 13.33 -3.50
N GLN A 178 -23.79 12.69 -4.66
CA GLN A 178 -24.94 11.93 -5.15
C GLN A 178 -24.86 10.43 -4.82
N ALA A 179 -23.73 9.96 -4.29
CA ALA A 179 -23.56 8.58 -3.84
C ALA A 179 -23.96 8.46 -2.36
N VAL A 180 -24.74 7.43 -2.03
CA VAL A 180 -25.12 7.11 -0.65
C VAL A 180 -24.32 5.89 -0.20
N VAL A 181 -23.70 5.98 0.98
CA VAL A 181 -23.01 4.85 1.61
C VAL A 181 -23.97 4.15 2.56
N ARG A 182 -24.13 2.84 2.39
CA ARG A 182 -24.88 1.97 3.28
C ARG A 182 -23.95 0.96 3.93
N TYR A 183 -24.12 0.79 5.23
CA TYR A 183 -23.36 -0.16 6.04
C TYR A 183 -24.26 -1.37 6.36
N ASP A 184 -23.78 -2.56 6.05
CA ASP A 184 -24.39 -3.86 6.34
C ASP A 184 -23.37 -4.71 7.10
N LEU A 185 -23.13 -4.31 8.35
CA LEU A 185 -22.05 -4.86 9.17
C LEU A 185 -22.56 -6.00 10.04
N ALA A 186 -21.94 -7.18 9.94
CA ALA A 186 -22.32 -8.32 10.76
C ALA A 186 -22.08 -8.02 12.25
N PRO A 187 -23.04 -8.33 13.15
CA PRO A 187 -22.81 -8.24 14.58
C PRO A 187 -21.73 -9.23 15.00
N ASP A 188 -20.92 -8.87 16.00
CA ASP A 188 -19.90 -9.73 16.61
C ASP A 188 -18.86 -10.29 15.60
N LEU A 189 -18.41 -9.43 14.68
CA LEU A 189 -17.37 -9.79 13.72
C LEU A 189 -16.04 -10.12 14.43
N PRO A 190 -15.42 -11.29 14.15
CA PRO A 190 -14.10 -11.64 14.70
C PRO A 190 -13.02 -10.63 14.33
N PHE A 191 -12.01 -10.52 15.19
CA PHE A 191 -10.81 -9.75 14.89
C PHE A 191 -9.99 -10.44 13.79
N ILE A 192 -9.36 -9.62 12.95
CA ILE A 192 -8.34 -10.07 12.01
C ILE A 192 -6.97 -9.61 12.50
N THR A 193 -5.90 -10.29 12.07
CA THR A 193 -4.54 -9.75 12.21
C THR A 193 -4.24 -8.93 10.97
N ALA A 194 -4.21 -7.60 11.10
CA ALA A 194 -3.89 -6.70 10.00
C ALA A 194 -3.24 -5.38 10.44
N ASP A 195 -2.66 -4.69 9.48
CA ASP A 195 -2.22 -3.29 9.57
C ASP A 195 -3.46 -2.39 9.35
N PRO A 196 -3.90 -1.62 10.36
CA PRO A 196 -5.10 -0.78 10.26
C PRO A 196 -4.98 0.28 9.16
N THR A 197 -3.80 0.85 8.94
CA THR A 197 -3.59 1.88 7.90
C THR A 197 -3.74 1.26 6.51
N GLN A 198 -3.21 0.06 6.31
CA GLN A 198 -3.40 -0.66 5.04
C GLN A 198 -4.87 -1.10 4.86
N MET A 199 -5.57 -1.49 5.92
CA MET A 199 -7.01 -1.80 5.85
C MET A 199 -7.84 -0.55 5.51
N GLN A 200 -7.53 0.60 6.11
CA GLN A 200 -8.16 1.88 5.76
C GLN A 200 -7.91 2.22 4.28
N GLN A 201 -6.69 2.00 3.79
CA GLN A 201 -6.35 2.21 2.39
C GLN A 201 -7.15 1.29 1.45
N LEU A 202 -7.35 0.02 1.81
CA LEU A 202 -8.20 -0.90 1.05
C LEU A 202 -9.64 -0.37 0.94
N VAL A 203 -10.23 0.02 2.08
CA VAL A 203 -11.60 0.55 2.16
C VAL A 203 -11.72 1.82 1.32
N MET A 204 -10.81 2.78 1.50
CA MET A 204 -10.83 4.04 0.76
C MET A 204 -10.73 3.80 -0.75
N ASN A 205 -9.76 3.01 -1.20
CA ASN A 205 -9.57 2.73 -2.62
C ASN A 205 -10.82 2.10 -3.25
N LEU A 206 -11.46 1.15 -2.57
CA LEU A 206 -12.68 0.51 -3.06
C LEU A 206 -13.85 1.48 -3.13
N VAL A 207 -14.05 2.28 -2.09
CA VAL A 207 -15.17 3.23 -2.01
C VAL A 207 -15.00 4.38 -3.01
N THR A 208 -13.79 4.90 -3.20
CA THR A 208 -13.52 5.91 -4.23
C THR A 208 -13.75 5.33 -5.63
N ASN A 209 -13.27 4.12 -5.91
CA ASN A 209 -13.52 3.46 -7.20
C ASN A 209 -15.02 3.22 -7.47
N ALA A 210 -15.77 2.81 -6.45
CA ALA A 210 -17.22 2.64 -6.48
C ALA A 210 -17.94 3.97 -6.77
N SER A 211 -17.56 5.04 -6.07
CA SER A 211 -18.13 6.37 -6.30
C SER A 211 -17.85 6.88 -7.71
N GLU A 212 -16.64 6.70 -8.21
CA GLU A 212 -16.30 7.11 -9.57
C GLU A 212 -17.04 6.26 -10.63
N ALA A 213 -17.35 4.99 -10.34
CA ALA A 213 -18.10 4.11 -11.24
C ALA A 213 -19.58 4.52 -11.36
N ILE A 214 -20.14 5.16 -10.32
CA ILE A 214 -21.50 5.73 -10.35
C ILE A 214 -21.55 6.96 -11.27
N GLY A 215 -20.46 7.74 -11.35
CA GLY A 215 -20.34 8.91 -12.23
C GLY A 215 -20.99 10.18 -11.67
N GLU A 216 -20.72 11.32 -12.31
CA GLU A 216 -21.27 12.61 -11.91
C GLU A 216 -22.73 12.75 -12.40
N GLY A 217 -23.64 13.14 -11.50
CA GLY A 217 -25.05 13.44 -11.81
C GLY A 217 -26.02 12.26 -11.68
N ALA A 218 -25.55 11.05 -11.38
CA ALA A 218 -26.39 9.88 -11.11
C ALA A 218 -26.46 9.59 -9.60
N SER A 219 -27.64 9.26 -9.09
CA SER A 219 -27.77 8.70 -7.75
C SER A 219 -27.34 7.24 -7.76
N GLY A 220 -26.48 6.87 -6.82
CA GLY A 220 -25.98 5.51 -6.71
C GLY A 220 -25.77 5.08 -5.27
N LEU A 221 -25.74 3.77 -5.06
CA LEU A 221 -25.59 3.16 -3.75
C LEU A 221 -24.23 2.46 -3.68
N ILE A 222 -23.46 2.76 -2.65
CA ILE A 222 -22.26 2.03 -2.27
C ILE A 222 -22.60 1.27 -0.99
N THR A 223 -22.54 -0.06 -1.01
CA THR A 223 -22.77 -0.89 0.18
C THR A 223 -21.44 -1.45 0.68
N LEU A 224 -21.10 -1.17 1.93
CA LEU A 224 -20.03 -1.86 2.65
C LEU A 224 -20.65 -2.95 3.53
N ARG A 225 -20.24 -4.19 3.31
CA ARG A 225 -20.72 -5.36 4.05
C ARG A 225 -19.56 -6.08 4.70
N THR A 226 -19.73 -6.49 5.95
CA THR A 226 -18.80 -7.39 6.63
C THR A 226 -19.49 -8.70 6.99
N GLY A 227 -18.73 -9.78 7.10
CA GLY A 227 -19.29 -11.07 7.50
C GLY A 227 -18.20 -12.10 7.77
N VAL A 228 -18.62 -13.31 8.13
CA VAL A 228 -17.73 -14.45 8.32
C VAL A 228 -18.09 -15.51 7.29
N GLN A 229 -17.08 -16.07 6.63
CA GLN A 229 -17.28 -17.15 5.66
C GLN A 229 -16.25 -18.26 5.90
N THR A 230 -16.75 -19.48 6.07
CA THR A 230 -15.91 -20.67 6.07
C THR A 230 -15.69 -21.10 4.62
N ILE A 231 -14.42 -21.22 4.24
CA ILE A 231 -13.98 -21.59 2.90
C ILE A 231 -13.49 -23.03 2.94
N ASP A 232 -14.02 -23.86 2.04
CA ASP A 232 -13.56 -25.22 1.80
C ASP A 232 -12.64 -25.29 0.56
N GLU A 233 -11.98 -26.43 0.35
CA GLU A 233 -11.06 -26.64 -0.79
C GLU A 233 -11.77 -26.52 -2.16
N SER A 234 -13.11 -26.59 -2.20
CA SER A 234 -13.90 -26.51 -3.44
C SER A 234 -14.21 -25.07 -3.89
N TYR A 235 -13.97 -24.08 -3.03
CA TYR A 235 -14.35 -22.68 -3.25
C TYR A 235 -13.42 -21.91 -4.21
N THR A 236 -12.39 -22.57 -4.77
CA THR A 236 -11.30 -21.95 -5.53
C THR A 236 -11.70 -21.44 -6.92
N THR A 237 -12.91 -21.75 -7.39
CA THR A 237 -13.38 -21.33 -8.72
C THR A 237 -13.72 -19.83 -8.75
N GLY A 238 -12.94 -19.05 -9.52
CA GLY A 238 -13.15 -17.62 -9.76
C GLY A 238 -12.37 -16.67 -8.84
N LEU A 239 -11.41 -17.17 -8.07
CA LEU A 239 -10.44 -16.34 -7.34
C LEU A 239 -9.30 -15.89 -8.24
N LEU A 240 -8.65 -14.78 -7.89
CA LEU A 240 -7.43 -14.35 -8.54
C LEU A 240 -6.32 -15.40 -8.32
N PRO A 241 -5.70 -15.93 -9.39
CA PRO A 241 -4.67 -16.99 -9.29
C PRO A 241 -3.45 -16.59 -8.45
N THR A 242 -3.20 -15.29 -8.30
CA THR A 242 -2.05 -14.71 -7.59
C THR A 242 -2.26 -14.58 -6.08
N LEU A 243 -3.45 -14.91 -5.56
CA LEU A 243 -3.82 -14.87 -4.14
C LEU A 243 -4.55 -16.17 -3.74
N PRO A 244 -3.84 -17.29 -3.55
CA PRO A 244 -4.45 -18.57 -3.20
C PRO A 244 -5.14 -18.49 -1.83
N LEU A 245 -6.34 -19.07 -1.74
CA LEU A 245 -7.14 -19.19 -0.52
C LEU A 245 -6.97 -20.60 0.05
N ALA A 246 -6.48 -20.72 1.28
CA ALA A 246 -6.47 -21.98 2.00
C ALA A 246 -7.87 -22.26 2.59
N ALA A 247 -8.17 -23.52 2.92
CA ALA A 247 -9.37 -23.85 3.67
C ALA A 247 -9.28 -23.23 5.08
N GLY A 248 -10.37 -22.61 5.56
CA GLY A 248 -10.38 -21.93 6.85
C GLY A 248 -11.54 -20.95 7.02
N THR A 249 -11.61 -20.32 8.19
CA THR A 249 -12.59 -19.27 8.48
C THR A 249 -12.00 -17.91 8.16
N TYR A 250 -12.70 -17.16 7.30
CA TYR A 250 -12.28 -15.84 6.85
C TYR A 250 -13.30 -14.80 7.29
N VAL A 251 -12.79 -13.66 7.74
CA VAL A 251 -13.57 -12.43 7.82
C VAL A 251 -13.63 -11.84 6.41
N THR A 252 -14.83 -11.47 5.97
CA THR A 252 -15.08 -10.91 4.65
C THR A 252 -15.41 -9.43 4.76
N LEU A 253 -14.84 -8.64 3.85
CA LEU A 253 -15.18 -7.24 3.61
C LEU A 253 -15.58 -7.10 2.15
N GLU A 254 -16.83 -6.71 1.92
CA GLU A 254 -17.42 -6.54 0.61
C GLU A 254 -17.75 -5.07 0.36
N VAL A 255 -17.32 -4.54 -0.79
CA VAL A 255 -17.73 -3.24 -1.29
C VAL A 255 -18.46 -3.44 -2.60
N SER A 256 -19.73 -3.05 -2.63
CA SER A 256 -20.60 -3.15 -3.80
C SER A 256 -21.07 -1.77 -4.25
N ASP A 257 -21.08 -1.54 -5.56
CA ASP A 257 -21.59 -0.32 -6.18
C ASP A 257 -22.71 -0.62 -7.18
N THR A 258 -23.54 0.38 -7.45
CA THR A 258 -24.56 0.36 -8.52
C THR A 258 -24.11 1.14 -9.76
N GLY A 259 -22.81 1.22 -10.01
CA GLY A 259 -22.22 1.99 -11.09
C GLY A 259 -22.28 1.30 -12.45
N CYS A 260 -21.44 1.77 -13.38
CA CYS A 260 -21.43 1.30 -14.77
C CYS A 260 -20.97 -0.15 -14.97
N GLY A 261 -20.32 -0.75 -13.97
CA GLY A 261 -19.75 -2.10 -14.06
C GLY A 261 -18.66 -2.22 -15.13
N MET A 262 -18.14 -3.44 -15.34
CA MET A 262 -16.99 -3.69 -16.19
C MET A 262 -17.20 -4.90 -17.11
N PRO A 263 -16.81 -4.81 -18.41
CA PRO A 263 -16.77 -5.98 -19.28
C PRO A 263 -15.61 -6.91 -18.91
N ARG A 264 -15.71 -8.18 -19.31
CA ARG A 264 -14.73 -9.23 -18.96
C ARG A 264 -13.29 -8.87 -19.34
N GLU A 265 -13.09 -8.25 -20.49
CA GLU A 265 -11.76 -7.82 -20.98
C GLU A 265 -11.10 -6.77 -20.07
N VAL A 266 -11.90 -5.92 -19.42
CA VAL A 266 -11.43 -4.92 -18.45
C VAL A 266 -11.12 -5.60 -17.12
N LEU A 267 -11.99 -6.51 -16.66
CA LEU A 267 -11.78 -7.30 -15.43
C LEU A 267 -10.44 -8.07 -15.42
N GLU A 268 -9.98 -8.54 -16.57
CA GLU A 268 -8.69 -9.25 -16.69
C GLU A 268 -7.47 -8.31 -16.50
N ARG A 269 -7.67 -6.99 -16.61
CA ARG A 269 -6.60 -5.97 -16.63
C ARG A 269 -6.69 -4.95 -15.50
N ILE A 270 -7.77 -4.92 -14.71
CA ILE A 270 -7.97 -3.90 -13.66
C ILE A 270 -6.87 -3.86 -12.58
N PHE A 271 -6.10 -4.93 -12.47
CA PHE A 271 -4.99 -5.04 -11.54
C PHE A 271 -3.63 -4.73 -12.15
N ASP A 272 -3.56 -4.51 -13.47
CA ASP A 272 -2.34 -4.10 -14.14
C ASP A 272 -1.96 -2.69 -13.67
N PRO A 273 -0.71 -2.47 -13.23
CA PRO A 273 -0.26 -1.14 -12.84
C PRO A 273 -0.45 -0.13 -13.99
N PHE A 274 -0.94 1.07 -13.65
CA PHE A 274 -1.23 2.17 -14.58
C PHE A 274 -2.38 1.90 -15.57
N PHE A 275 -3.01 0.72 -15.51
CA PHE A 275 -4.21 0.47 -16.32
C PHE A 275 -5.39 1.26 -15.74
N THR A 276 -6.00 2.05 -16.60
CA THR A 276 -7.15 2.89 -16.27
C THR A 276 -8.06 2.98 -17.48
N THR A 277 -9.37 2.95 -17.26
CA THR A 277 -10.38 3.27 -18.27
C THR A 277 -10.86 4.72 -18.15
N LYS A 278 -10.33 5.48 -17.17
CA LYS A 278 -10.78 6.82 -16.82
C LYS A 278 -9.70 7.85 -17.18
N PHE A 279 -10.14 9.00 -17.70
CA PHE A 279 -9.26 10.09 -18.13
C PHE A 279 -8.42 10.70 -16.98
N THR A 280 -8.95 10.68 -15.75
CA THR A 280 -8.27 11.18 -14.54
C THR A 280 -7.73 10.07 -13.64
N GLY A 281 -8.07 8.80 -13.93
CA GLY A 281 -7.70 7.66 -13.08
C GLY A 281 -6.25 7.28 -13.26
N ARG A 282 -5.49 7.16 -12.17
CA ARG A 282 -4.04 6.86 -12.21
C ARG A 282 -3.71 5.38 -12.42
N GLY A 283 -4.68 4.49 -12.24
CA GLY A 283 -4.49 3.04 -12.42
C GLY A 283 -3.59 2.36 -11.37
N LEU A 284 -3.44 2.96 -10.18
CA LEU A 284 -2.58 2.45 -9.11
C LEU A 284 -3.35 1.92 -7.88
N GLY A 285 -4.61 2.29 -7.70
CA GLY A 285 -5.37 1.94 -6.48
C GLY A 285 -5.64 0.43 -6.34
N LEU A 286 -6.05 -0.22 -7.42
CA LEU A 286 -6.34 -1.66 -7.43
C LEU A 286 -5.06 -2.53 -7.45
N SER A 287 -3.97 -2.04 -8.05
CA SER A 287 -2.69 -2.74 -8.00
C SER A 287 -2.04 -2.67 -6.61
N ALA A 288 -2.14 -1.52 -5.92
CA ALA A 288 -1.71 -1.38 -4.53
C ALA A 288 -2.53 -2.27 -3.57
N MET A 289 -3.84 -2.41 -3.80
CA MET A 289 -4.70 -3.34 -3.06
C MET A 289 -4.20 -4.78 -3.11
N LEU A 290 -3.75 -5.26 -4.28
CA LEU A 290 -3.20 -6.62 -4.36
C LEU A 290 -1.95 -6.80 -3.53
N GLY A 291 -1.10 -5.77 -3.45
CA GLY A 291 0.08 -5.75 -2.58
C GLY A 291 -0.32 -5.89 -1.11
N ILE A 292 -1.30 -5.10 -0.67
CA ILE A 292 -1.83 -5.13 0.70
C ILE A 292 -2.48 -6.48 1.03
N LEU A 293 -3.31 -7.02 0.13
CA LEU A 293 -3.94 -8.32 0.38
C LEU A 293 -2.90 -9.44 0.48
N ARG A 294 -1.92 -9.44 -0.41
CA ARG A 294 -0.83 -10.44 -0.39
C ARG A 294 -0.05 -10.38 0.91
N SER A 295 0.26 -9.18 1.38
CA SER A 295 1.03 -8.96 2.59
C SER A 295 0.25 -9.36 3.87
N HIS A 296 -1.08 -9.41 3.77
CA HIS A 296 -2.02 -9.85 4.81
C HIS A 296 -2.52 -11.30 4.67
N GLN A 297 -1.95 -12.10 3.76
CA GLN A 297 -2.44 -13.45 3.44
C GLN A 297 -3.93 -13.47 3.06
N GLY A 298 -4.43 -12.36 2.55
CA GLY A 298 -5.80 -12.18 2.11
C GLY A 298 -5.98 -12.56 0.65
N SER A 299 -7.23 -12.75 0.26
CA SER A 299 -7.61 -13.01 -1.12
C SER A 299 -8.76 -12.09 -1.55
N LEU A 300 -9.02 -12.06 -2.84
CA LEU A 300 -10.01 -11.19 -3.46
C LEU A 300 -10.82 -11.95 -4.50
N LYS A 301 -12.13 -11.69 -4.48
CA LYS A 301 -13.06 -12.08 -5.53
C LYS A 301 -13.78 -10.85 -6.05
N VAL A 302 -13.85 -10.73 -7.37
CA VAL A 302 -14.50 -9.60 -8.05
C VAL A 302 -15.62 -10.13 -8.93
N TYR A 303 -16.79 -9.52 -8.81
CA TYR A 303 -17.90 -9.70 -9.73
C TYR A 303 -18.26 -8.34 -10.31
N SER A 304 -18.43 -8.26 -11.63
CA SER A 304 -18.88 -7.04 -12.28
C SER A 304 -19.53 -7.39 -13.61
N GLU A 305 -20.65 -6.73 -13.91
CA GLU A 305 -21.35 -6.84 -15.18
C GLU A 305 -21.67 -5.43 -15.70
N PRO A 306 -21.50 -5.16 -17.00
CA PRO A 306 -21.86 -3.86 -17.56
C PRO A 306 -23.30 -3.46 -17.22
N GLY A 307 -23.47 -2.27 -16.66
CA GLY A 307 -24.75 -1.69 -16.25
C GLY A 307 -25.33 -2.23 -14.94
N ARG A 308 -24.62 -3.10 -14.22
CA ARG A 308 -25.07 -3.68 -12.93
C ARG A 308 -24.15 -3.39 -11.76
N GLY A 309 -23.10 -2.59 -11.98
CA GLY A 309 -22.11 -2.25 -10.97
C GLY A 309 -21.09 -3.35 -10.71
N SER A 310 -20.36 -3.22 -9.60
CA SER A 310 -19.30 -4.15 -9.21
C SER A 310 -19.42 -4.56 -7.75
N VAL A 311 -18.84 -5.71 -7.44
CA VAL A 311 -18.72 -6.27 -6.09
C VAL A 311 -17.29 -6.75 -5.91
N PHE A 312 -16.58 -6.12 -4.99
CA PHE A 312 -15.25 -6.54 -4.55
C PHE A 312 -15.40 -7.18 -3.18
N ARG A 313 -15.09 -8.47 -3.07
CA ARG A 313 -15.13 -9.22 -1.82
C ARG A 313 -13.73 -9.65 -1.42
N LEU A 314 -13.25 -9.07 -0.34
CA LEU A 314 -11.98 -9.37 0.30
C LEU A 314 -12.18 -10.49 1.32
N PHE A 315 -11.20 -11.39 1.41
CA PHE A 315 -11.15 -12.48 2.39
C PHE A 315 -9.88 -12.30 3.21
N LEU A 316 -10.04 -12.12 4.52
CA LEU A 316 -8.95 -11.91 5.47
C LEU A 316 -8.99 -13.04 6.51
N PRO A 317 -7.86 -13.69 6.84
CA PRO A 317 -7.84 -14.77 7.81
C PRO A 317 -8.39 -14.31 9.16
N SER A 318 -9.34 -15.07 9.73
CA SER A 318 -9.90 -14.78 11.05
C SER A 318 -8.95 -15.26 12.15
N MET A 319 -8.80 -14.48 13.22
CA MET A 319 -8.31 -15.01 14.49
C MET A 319 -9.49 -15.64 15.26
N ALA A 320 -9.25 -16.76 15.93
CA ALA A 320 -10.18 -17.30 16.91
C ALA A 320 -9.79 -16.72 18.29
N SER A 321 -10.25 -15.51 18.63
CA SER A 321 -10.33 -15.06 20.02
C SER A 321 -11.28 -13.88 20.20
N GLU A 322 -12.08 -13.96 21.27
CA GLU A 322 -13.00 -12.94 21.78
C GLU A 322 -12.22 -11.85 22.54
N GLY A 323 -12.61 -10.58 22.38
CA GLY A 323 -12.02 -9.48 23.15
C GLY A 323 -12.53 -8.10 22.76
N THR A 324 -13.63 -7.66 23.38
CA THR A 324 -14.13 -6.28 23.32
C THR A 324 -13.34 -5.39 24.29
N ALA A 325 -12.79 -4.28 23.79
CA ALA A 325 -12.33 -3.17 24.62
C ALA A 325 -12.74 -1.81 24.02
N GLU A 326 -13.61 -1.11 24.72
CA GLU A 326 -13.95 0.30 24.50
C GLU A 326 -12.86 1.20 25.10
N VAL A 327 -12.54 2.32 24.43
CA VAL A 327 -11.87 3.47 25.08
C VAL A 327 -12.43 4.79 24.55
N THR A 328 -12.82 5.61 25.51
CA THR A 328 -13.41 6.95 25.48
C THR A 328 -12.42 8.02 24.99
N THR A 329 -12.86 8.94 24.13
CA THR A 329 -12.09 10.14 23.75
C THR A 329 -12.35 11.30 24.71
N HIS A 330 -11.31 11.77 25.39
CA HIS A 330 -11.28 13.08 26.06
C HIS A 330 -10.51 14.10 25.20
N GLN A 331 -11.11 15.25 24.91
CA GLN A 331 -10.42 16.43 24.41
C GLN A 331 -9.86 17.25 25.59
N ALA A 332 -8.59 17.64 25.52
CA ALA A 332 -7.88 18.42 26.55
C ALA A 332 -7.33 19.74 25.93
N PRO A 333 -7.12 20.79 26.75
CA PRO A 333 -6.93 22.19 26.31
C PRO A 333 -5.55 22.49 25.68
N GLU A 334 -5.44 23.71 25.12
CA GLU A 334 -4.26 24.28 24.44
C GLU A 334 -2.97 24.12 25.26
N TRP A 335 -1.98 23.45 24.69
CA TRP A 335 -0.69 23.15 25.30
C TRP A 335 0.36 24.13 24.80
N GLN A 336 1.22 24.62 25.70
CA GLN A 336 2.39 25.44 25.38
C GLN A 336 3.67 24.71 25.77
N GLY A 337 4.62 24.64 24.84
CA GLY A 337 5.95 24.12 25.08
C GLY A 337 6.80 25.12 25.86
N HIS A 338 7.77 24.61 26.62
CA HIS A 338 8.75 25.43 27.33
C HIS A 338 10.07 24.66 27.44
N GLY A 339 11.17 25.41 27.55
CA GLY A 339 12.52 24.85 27.68
C GLY A 339 13.28 24.78 26.36
N LEU A 340 14.33 23.96 26.33
CA LEU A 340 15.31 23.92 25.23
C LEU A 340 15.11 22.64 24.40
N LEU A 341 14.82 22.79 23.10
CA LEU A 341 14.67 21.70 22.14
C LEU A 341 15.91 21.63 21.25
N LEU A 342 16.54 20.45 21.15
CA LEU A 342 17.56 20.21 20.12
C LEU A 342 16.87 19.69 18.85
N LEU A 343 17.00 20.43 17.74
CA LEU A 343 16.46 20.09 16.43
C LEU A 343 17.58 19.67 15.49
N VAL A 344 17.45 18.48 14.91
CA VAL A 344 18.47 17.87 14.05
C VAL A 344 17.85 17.45 12.73
N ASP A 345 18.32 18.05 11.64
CA ASP A 345 17.85 17.77 10.27
C ASP A 345 18.93 18.27 9.31
N ASP A 346 19.31 17.52 8.27
CA ASP A 346 20.39 17.90 7.35
C ASP A 346 19.93 18.89 6.28
N GLU A 347 18.63 18.93 5.99
CA GLU A 347 18.02 19.81 4.99
C GLU A 347 17.75 21.19 5.62
N PRO A 348 18.49 22.26 5.24
CA PRO A 348 18.41 23.56 5.93
C PRO A 348 17.01 24.17 5.92
N SER A 349 16.26 23.94 4.83
CA SER A 349 14.89 24.44 4.68
C SER A 349 13.89 23.70 5.57
N ALA A 350 14.03 22.38 5.72
CA ALA A 350 13.19 21.59 6.61
C ALA A 350 13.48 21.93 8.08
N ARG A 351 14.78 22.10 8.40
CA ARG A 351 15.23 22.56 9.72
C ARG A 351 14.66 23.93 10.10
N ASP A 352 14.69 24.91 9.19
CA ASP A 352 14.13 26.24 9.45
C ASP A 352 12.60 26.21 9.68
N VAL A 353 11.87 25.36 8.95
CA VAL A 353 10.43 25.16 9.16
C VAL A 353 10.15 24.57 10.54
N ALA A 354 10.84 23.48 10.91
CA ALA A 354 10.65 22.83 12.20
C ALA A 354 11.07 23.73 13.37
N ARG A 355 12.14 24.53 13.20
CA ARG A 355 12.58 25.55 14.17
C ARG A 355 11.48 26.57 14.42
N ARG A 356 10.90 27.14 13.36
CA ARG A 356 9.81 28.13 13.47
C ARG A 356 8.55 27.53 14.12
N MET A 357 8.24 26.26 13.85
CA MET A 357 7.14 25.56 14.52
C MET A 357 7.40 25.39 16.02
N ALA A 358 8.59 24.95 16.40
CA ALA A 358 8.98 24.79 17.80
C ALA A 358 9.03 26.13 18.57
N GLU A 359 9.59 27.18 17.97
CA GLU A 359 9.58 28.53 18.53
C GLU A 359 8.16 29.08 18.70
N GLY A 360 7.27 28.80 17.73
CA GLY A 360 5.86 29.17 17.81
C GLY A 360 5.10 28.46 18.93
N LEU A 361 5.59 27.30 19.40
CA LEU A 361 5.06 26.58 20.55
C LEU A 361 5.68 27.04 21.88
N GLY A 362 6.68 27.92 21.88
CA GLY A 362 7.33 28.46 23.08
C GLY A 362 8.69 27.87 23.44
N PHE A 363 9.27 26.99 22.60
CA PHE A 363 10.61 26.45 22.83
C PHE A 363 11.73 27.40 22.41
N HIS A 364 12.85 27.35 23.12
CA HIS A 364 14.14 27.77 22.58
C HIS A 364 14.74 26.60 21.80
N VAL A 365 15.27 26.86 20.60
CA VAL A 365 15.76 25.81 19.70
C VAL A 365 17.28 25.89 19.55
N LEU A 366 17.97 24.77 19.78
CA LEU A 366 19.33 24.54 19.28
C LEU A 366 19.24 23.73 17.99
N GLU A 367 20.07 24.06 17.01
CA GLU A 367 20.08 23.37 15.71
C GLU A 367 21.35 22.55 15.55
N ALA A 368 21.24 21.41 14.86
CA ALA A 368 22.34 20.62 14.35
C ALA A 368 22.03 20.12 12.93
N ALA A 369 23.05 20.00 12.09
CA ALA A 369 22.91 19.57 10.70
C ALA A 369 23.06 18.05 10.50
N ASP A 370 23.48 17.30 11.53
CA ASP A 370 23.55 15.83 11.50
C ASP A 370 23.70 15.24 12.90
N GLY A 371 23.78 13.91 12.97
CA GLY A 371 23.93 13.17 14.22
C GLY A 371 25.22 13.43 14.99
N GLN A 372 26.32 13.79 14.33
CA GLN A 372 27.62 14.05 14.97
C GLN A 372 27.63 15.42 15.67
N GLU A 373 27.13 16.46 15.01
CA GLU A 373 26.94 17.77 15.62
C GLU A 373 25.91 17.71 16.75
N ALA A 374 24.82 16.97 16.53
CA ALA A 374 23.80 16.76 17.56
C ALA A 374 24.36 16.06 18.80
N LEU A 375 25.17 15.02 18.64
CA LEU A 375 25.80 14.31 19.74
C LEU A 375 26.77 15.23 20.51
N ALA A 376 27.58 16.03 19.81
CA ALA A 376 28.48 16.99 20.45
C ALA A 376 27.73 18.05 21.29
N ILE A 377 26.60 18.56 20.79
CA ILE A 377 25.74 19.48 21.54
C ILE A 377 25.11 18.76 22.75
N PHE A 378 24.64 17.53 22.57
CA PHE A 378 24.03 16.73 23.62
C PHE A 378 25.01 16.41 24.75
N GLU A 379 26.23 16.00 24.44
CA GLU A 379 27.28 15.73 25.45
C GLU A 379 27.55 16.95 26.34
N LEU A 380 27.55 18.16 25.75
CA LEU A 380 27.80 19.41 26.47
C LEU A 380 26.59 19.91 27.27
N ARG A 381 25.36 19.71 26.77
CA ARG A 381 24.16 20.42 27.27
C ARG A 381 22.93 19.55 27.54
N HIS A 382 23.05 18.23 27.57
CA HIS A 382 21.91 17.32 27.80
C HIS A 382 21.09 17.62 29.07
N ALA A 383 21.70 18.18 30.11
CA ALA A 383 21.00 18.55 31.34
C ALA A 383 20.01 19.72 31.18
N GLU A 384 20.17 20.53 30.13
CA GLU A 384 19.32 21.68 29.83
C GLU A 384 18.25 21.35 28.78
N LEU A 385 18.40 20.23 28.07
CA LEU A 385 17.50 19.82 26.99
C LEU A 385 16.20 19.24 27.55
N SER A 386 15.09 19.83 27.12
CA SER A 386 13.74 19.36 27.43
C SER A 386 13.30 18.24 26.48
N ALA A 387 13.78 18.25 25.24
CA ALA A 387 13.58 17.19 24.26
C ALA A 387 14.59 17.27 23.11
N VAL A 388 14.68 16.22 22.30
CA VAL A 388 15.39 16.18 21.02
C VAL A 388 14.41 15.78 19.92
N LEU A 389 14.40 16.52 18.81
CA LEU A 389 13.70 16.15 17.57
C LEU A 389 14.74 15.93 16.48
N MET A 390 14.78 14.73 15.89
CA MET A 390 15.89 14.32 15.02
C MET A 390 15.42 13.57 13.78
N ASP A 391 15.88 13.96 12.59
CA ASP A 391 15.70 13.17 11.37
C ASP A 391 16.47 11.84 11.46
N LEU A 392 15.83 10.76 11.01
CA LEU A 392 16.44 9.44 10.95
C LEU A 392 17.49 9.33 9.83
N THR A 393 17.24 9.97 8.67
CA THR A 393 18.07 9.79 7.48
C THR A 393 18.93 11.02 7.24
N MET A 394 20.18 10.98 7.71
CA MET A 394 21.12 12.09 7.58
C MET A 394 22.53 11.59 7.17
N PRO A 395 23.32 12.40 6.46
CA PRO A 395 24.71 12.09 6.12
C PRO A 395 25.62 12.10 7.36
N ARG A 396 26.83 11.53 7.20
CA ARG A 396 27.87 11.36 8.25
C ARG A 396 27.47 10.42 9.39
N MET A 397 26.48 10.80 10.19
CA MET A 397 25.91 9.99 11.27
C MET A 397 24.39 10.06 11.17
N ASN A 398 23.76 8.90 10.98
CA ASN A 398 22.31 8.84 10.88
C ASN A 398 21.63 9.03 12.25
N GLY A 399 20.34 9.36 12.25
CA GLY A 399 19.61 9.65 13.48
C GLY A 399 19.50 8.46 14.42
N GLY A 400 19.46 7.24 13.89
CA GLY A 400 19.42 6.01 14.69
C GLY A 400 20.70 5.80 15.50
N GLN A 401 21.86 5.99 14.88
CA GLN A 401 23.17 5.93 15.54
C GLN A 401 23.29 7.01 16.60
N ALA A 402 22.91 8.25 16.27
CA ALA A 402 22.98 9.37 17.21
C ALA A 402 22.05 9.17 18.42
N PHE A 403 20.83 8.67 18.20
CA PHE A 403 19.90 8.31 19.26
C PHE A 403 20.51 7.29 20.23
N LEU A 404 21.09 6.20 19.72
CA LEU A 404 21.71 5.17 20.56
C LEU A 404 22.86 5.74 21.40
N SER A 405 23.73 6.56 20.79
CA SER A 405 24.81 7.23 21.53
C SER A 405 24.27 8.21 22.58
N MET A 406 23.21 8.97 22.30
CA MET A 406 22.57 9.86 23.27
C MET A 406 21.96 9.08 24.45
N ARG A 407 21.44 7.87 24.23
CA ARG A 407 20.93 7.00 25.31
C ARG A 407 22.04 6.51 26.24
N GLU A 408 23.27 6.31 25.74
CA GLU A 408 24.43 5.97 26.59
C GLU A 408 24.84 7.14 27.49
N VAL A 409 24.67 8.38 27.03
CA VAL A 409 25.02 9.60 27.78
C VAL A 409 23.94 9.97 28.81
N ASN A 410 22.69 10.12 28.37
CA ASN A 410 21.56 10.41 29.24
C ASN A 410 20.25 9.80 28.69
N PRO A 411 19.72 8.73 29.31
CA PRO A 411 18.47 8.11 28.90
C PRO A 411 17.22 8.92 29.27
N GLY A 412 17.34 9.94 30.13
CA GLY A 412 16.20 10.71 30.65
C GLY A 412 15.68 11.79 29.70
N VAL A 413 16.46 12.25 28.71
CA VAL A 413 15.99 13.27 27.75
C VAL A 413 15.03 12.61 26.75
N PRO A 414 13.80 13.09 26.55
CA PRO A 414 12.92 12.49 25.55
C PRO A 414 13.43 12.78 24.14
N VAL A 415 13.54 11.73 23.32
CA VAL A 415 13.95 11.84 21.91
C VAL A 415 12.79 11.43 21.00
N VAL A 416 12.46 12.29 20.05
CA VAL A 416 11.47 12.08 19.00
C VAL A 416 12.20 11.97 17.67
N LEU A 417 11.99 10.88 16.95
CA LEU A 417 12.55 10.69 15.61
C LEU A 417 11.57 11.17 14.54
N THR A 418 12.09 11.71 13.44
CA THR A 418 11.31 12.12 12.27
C THR A 418 11.77 11.38 11.04
N SER A 419 10.84 11.00 10.16
CA SER A 419 11.21 10.35 8.90
C SER A 419 10.06 10.37 7.89
N GLY A 420 10.37 10.26 6.60
CA GLY A 420 9.40 9.94 5.55
C GLY A 420 8.93 8.47 5.55
N TYR A 421 9.52 7.60 6.38
CA TYR A 421 9.08 6.22 6.60
C TYR A 421 7.93 6.14 7.61
N SER A 422 7.30 4.97 7.74
CA SER A 422 6.19 4.78 8.68
C SER A 422 6.69 4.81 10.13
N GLU A 423 5.86 5.29 11.05
CA GLU A 423 6.13 5.34 12.50
C GLU A 423 6.52 3.99 13.10
N GLN A 424 5.93 2.94 12.56
CA GLN A 424 6.07 1.58 13.05
C GLN A 424 7.38 0.93 12.57
N ASP A 425 7.93 1.33 11.41
CA ASP A 425 9.25 0.90 10.94
C ASP A 425 10.34 1.34 11.93
N VAL A 426 10.24 2.59 12.39
CA VAL A 426 11.19 3.22 13.30
C VAL A 426 11.00 2.71 14.72
N LEU A 427 9.76 2.66 15.22
CA LEU A 427 9.47 2.11 16.55
C LEU A 427 9.94 0.66 16.71
N ALA A 428 9.88 -0.18 15.66
CA ALA A 428 10.36 -1.56 15.72
C ALA A 428 11.89 -1.67 15.82
N GLU A 429 12.65 -0.75 15.21
CA GLU A 429 14.11 -0.70 15.31
C GLU A 429 14.58 -0.25 16.70
N PHE A 430 13.81 0.64 17.34
CA PHE A 430 14.14 1.25 18.63
C PHE A 430 13.27 0.76 19.79
N LEU A 431 12.54 -0.35 19.59
CA LEU A 431 11.61 -0.91 20.58
C LEU A 431 12.37 -1.29 21.86
N GLY A 432 11.89 -0.81 23.01
CA GLY A 432 12.54 -1.05 24.30
C GLY A 432 13.82 -0.23 24.54
N ARG A 433 14.19 0.69 23.66
CA ARG A 433 15.40 1.53 23.79
C ARG A 433 15.15 2.95 24.31
N GLY A 434 13.95 3.24 24.80
CA GLY A 434 13.60 4.54 25.39
C GLY A 434 13.38 5.65 24.37
N LEU A 435 12.80 5.32 23.20
CA LEU A 435 12.33 6.31 22.23
C LEU A 435 11.02 6.94 22.75
N ALA A 436 10.96 8.27 22.81
CA ALA A 436 9.83 8.99 23.40
C ALA A 436 8.69 9.25 22.39
N GLY A 437 9.00 9.20 21.08
CA GLY A 437 7.98 9.29 20.04
C GLY A 437 8.55 9.27 18.64
N PHE A 438 7.67 9.32 17.67
CA PHE A 438 8.01 9.44 16.27
C PHE A 438 7.05 10.41 15.55
N LEU A 439 7.55 11.11 14.54
CA LEU A 439 6.80 12.07 13.75
C LEU A 439 6.99 11.80 12.24
N PRO A 440 5.97 11.28 11.52
CA PRO A 440 6.08 11.02 10.09
C PRO A 440 6.08 12.31 9.27
N LYS A 441 7.01 12.42 8.31
CA LYS A 441 7.05 13.48 7.30
C LYS A 441 6.13 13.13 6.11
N PRO A 442 5.37 14.09 5.54
CA PRO A 442 5.15 15.45 6.05
C PRO A 442 4.14 15.49 7.20
N TYR A 443 4.32 16.41 8.14
CA TYR A 443 3.46 16.61 9.32
C TYR A 443 2.85 18.01 9.39
N LEU A 444 1.68 18.10 10.03
CA LEU A 444 1.03 19.36 10.40
C LEU A 444 1.57 19.90 11.73
N GLY A 445 1.45 21.21 11.96
CA GLY A 445 1.83 21.83 13.23
C GLY A 445 1.10 21.23 14.44
N SER A 446 -0.17 20.82 14.26
CA SER A 446 -0.95 20.14 15.31
C SER A 446 -0.40 18.74 15.66
N GLN A 447 0.10 18.00 14.66
CA GLN A 447 0.73 16.69 14.86
C GLN A 447 2.09 16.84 15.53
N PHE A 448 2.89 17.81 15.08
CA PHE A 448 4.17 18.18 15.70
C PHE A 448 3.99 18.50 17.20
N MET A 449 3.03 19.37 17.53
CA MET A 449 2.67 19.71 18.91
C MET A 449 2.21 18.48 19.70
N GLY A 450 1.31 17.67 19.13
CA GLY A 450 0.77 16.50 19.81
C GLY A 450 1.81 15.44 20.15
N VAL A 451 2.78 15.20 19.27
CA VAL A 451 3.88 14.25 19.51
C VAL A 451 4.84 14.77 20.57
N LEU A 452 5.27 16.03 20.48
CA LEU A 452 6.16 16.63 21.49
C LEU A 452 5.52 16.67 22.87
N ARG A 453 4.23 17.03 22.95
CA ARG A 453 3.48 16.99 24.22
C ARG A 453 3.52 15.61 24.86
N ARG A 454 3.18 14.56 24.10
CA ARG A 454 3.19 13.18 24.62
C ARG A 454 4.60 12.73 25.03
N ALA A 455 5.62 13.08 24.26
CA ALA A 455 7.00 12.74 24.55
C ALA A 455 7.51 13.38 25.86
N MET A 456 7.04 14.58 26.19
CA MET A 456 7.42 15.29 27.41
C MET A 456 6.55 14.96 28.62
N GLU A 457 5.27 14.64 28.43
CA GLU A 457 4.35 14.27 29.53
C GLU A 457 4.47 12.79 29.94
N GLY A 458 5.00 11.93 29.07
CA GLY A 458 5.12 10.49 29.26
C GLY A 458 6.40 9.99 29.91
N HIS A 459 7.24 10.87 30.48
CA HIS A 459 8.51 10.54 31.13
C HIS A 459 8.59 11.12 32.54
#